data_AF-A0A397TRL8-F1
#
_entry.id   AF-A0A397TRL8-F1
#
_cell.length_a   1.000
_cell.length_b   1.000
_cell.length_c   1.000
_cell.angle_alpha   90.00
_cell.angle_beta   90.00
_cell.angle_gamma   90.00
#
_symmetry.space_group_name_H-M   'P 1'
#
loop_
_entity.id
_entity.type
_entity.pdbx_description
1 polymer ?
#
loop_
_entity_poly.entity_id
_entity_poly.type
_entity_poly.pdbx_seq_one_letter_code
_entity_poly.pdbx_strand_id
1 'polypeptide(L)'
;MDSMEVEDLGVLSPKEFNQLYAILKFFSEPIRYPPDAKMQDNISYEIFINICYHLPPKDLLMLACVCKHFKNMLDGSILPISWDIWKTSRERFTPFKDMDPPKGLNEMEFSRLLNFESGCEFCKRNDKRIHIYWVACVRSCKECLHKRAKRKIFKLLHLNSRY
;
A
#
# COMPACT_ATOMS: atom_id res chain seq x y z
N MET A 1 41.69 33.01 9.10
CA MET A 1 41.12 32.27 10.23
C MET A 1 39.64 32.61 10.22
N ASP A 2 38.87 31.92 9.37
CA ASP A 2 37.41 32.04 9.36
C ASP A 2 36.86 30.70 9.82
N SER A 3 36.45 30.67 11.08
CA SER A 3 35.72 29.60 11.71
C SER A 3 34.35 29.49 11.04
N MET A 4 34.16 28.41 10.31
CA MET A 4 32.89 28.00 9.74
C MET A 4 31.93 27.71 10.90
N GLU A 5 30.99 28.63 11.16
CA GLU A 5 29.92 28.43 12.12
C GLU A 5 29.11 27.21 11.69
N VAL A 6 29.19 26.14 12.49
CA VAL A 6 28.32 24.98 12.36
C VAL A 6 26.94 25.48 12.79
N GLU A 7 26.03 25.66 11.83
CA GLU A 7 24.63 25.97 12.10
C GLU A 7 24.08 25.00 13.15
N ASP A 8 23.68 25.56 14.29
CA ASP A 8 23.08 24.86 15.41
C ASP A 8 21.79 24.18 14.90
N LEU A 9 21.85 22.86 14.70
CA LEU A 9 20.67 22.03 14.46
C LEU A 9 19.86 22.03 15.76
N GLY A 10 19.05 23.08 15.92
CA GLY A 10 18.35 23.42 17.15
C GLY A 10 17.76 22.20 17.86
N VAL A 11 18.18 22.01 19.11
CA VAL A 11 17.66 20.96 19.99
C VAL A 11 16.18 21.24 20.23
N LEU A 12 15.30 20.38 19.70
CA LEU A 12 13.86 20.45 19.91
C LEU A 12 13.54 20.51 21.41
N SER A 13 12.68 21.45 21.82
CA SER A 13 12.22 21.49 23.21
C SER A 13 11.46 20.21 23.56
N PRO A 14 11.43 19.79 24.84
CA PRO A 14 10.68 18.60 25.25
C PRO A 14 9.21 18.62 24.84
N LYS A 15 8.60 19.81 24.75
CA LYS A 15 7.21 19.99 24.32
C LYS A 15 7.03 19.72 22.82
N GLU A 16 7.93 20.24 21.99
CA GLU A 16 7.93 20.01 20.54
C GLU A 16 8.23 18.55 20.23
N PHE A 17 9.19 17.94 20.93
CA PHE A 17 9.48 16.52 20.80
C PHE A 17 8.26 15.65 21.17
N ASN A 18 7.58 15.95 22.28
CA ASN A 18 6.38 15.21 22.68
C ASN A 18 5.21 15.40 21.71
N GLN A 19 5.04 16.59 21.13
CA GLN A 19 4.05 16.82 20.09
C GLN A 19 4.37 16.03 18.82
N LEU A 20 5.62 16.07 18.35
CA LEU A 20 6.07 15.28 17.21
C LEU A 20 5.90 13.78 17.47
N TYR A 21 6.27 13.30 18.66
CA TYR A 21 6.08 11.92 19.06
C TYR A 21 4.60 11.53 19.06
N ALA A 22 3.71 12.36 19.61
CA ALA A 22 2.28 12.11 19.60
C ALA A 22 1.70 12.06 18.18
N ILE A 23 2.14 12.97 17.30
CA ILE A 23 1.76 12.98 15.88
C ILE A 23 2.27 11.73 15.17
N LEU A 24 3.54 11.37 15.36
CA LEU A 24 4.15 10.17 14.78
C LEU A 24 3.46 8.90 15.29
N LYS A 25 3.14 8.84 16.58
CA LYS A 25 2.39 7.74 17.20
C LYS A 25 0.98 7.64 16.62
N PHE A 26 0.29 8.77 16.48
CA PHE A 26 -1.02 8.81 15.82
C PHE A 26 -0.94 8.33 14.37
N PHE A 27 0.13 8.65 13.63
CA PHE A 27 0.32 8.16 12.27
C PHE A 27 0.80 6.71 12.20
N SER A 28 1.48 6.19 13.22
CA SER A 28 1.98 4.80 13.24
C SER A 28 0.95 3.78 13.72
N GLU A 29 0.06 4.13 14.65
CA GLU A 29 -0.87 3.17 15.24
C GLU A 29 -2.08 2.88 14.34
N PRO A 30 -2.42 1.61 14.06
CA PRO A 30 -3.63 1.29 13.32
C PRO A 30 -4.87 1.70 14.13
N ILE A 31 -5.90 2.17 13.43
CA ILE A 31 -7.19 2.50 14.04
C ILE A 31 -7.83 1.18 14.48
N ARG A 32 -8.39 1.13 15.69
CA ARG A 32 -9.15 -0.03 16.17
C ARG A 32 -10.58 0.02 15.62
N TYR A 33 -11.09 -1.13 15.19
CA TYR A 33 -12.41 -1.26 14.57
C TYR A 33 -13.29 -2.24 15.35
N PRO A 34 -14.60 -1.97 15.50
CA PRO A 34 -15.28 -0.72 15.11
C PRO A 34 -14.73 0.47 15.92
N PRO A 35 -14.62 1.67 15.33
CA PRO A 35 -14.08 2.82 16.04
C PRO A 35 -15.02 3.23 17.19
N ASP A 36 -14.46 3.59 18.34
CA ASP A 36 -15.24 4.07 19.51
C ASP A 36 -15.98 5.40 19.19
N ALA A 37 -15.51 6.13 18.17
CA ALA A 37 -16.14 7.34 17.64
C ALA A 37 -16.79 7.07 16.27
N LYS A 38 -17.86 7.78 15.95
CA LYS A 38 -18.49 7.72 14.62
C LYS A 38 -17.48 8.10 13.53
N MET A 39 -17.49 7.34 12.43
CA MET A 39 -16.58 7.53 11.29
C MET A 39 -16.67 8.94 10.68
N GLN A 40 -17.90 9.48 10.68
CA GLN A 40 -18.36 10.85 10.49
C GLN A 40 -19.81 10.86 10.98
N ASP A 41 -20.37 11.99 11.41
CA ASP A 41 -21.71 12.05 12.04
C ASP A 41 -22.86 11.45 11.19
N ASN A 42 -22.62 11.18 9.90
CA ASN A 42 -23.63 10.79 8.92
C ASN A 42 -23.49 9.35 8.33
N ILE A 43 -22.41 8.60 8.59
CA ILE A 43 -22.23 7.24 8.02
C ILE A 43 -21.69 6.28 9.08
N SER A 44 -22.42 5.18 9.33
CA SER A 44 -21.96 4.11 10.22
C SER A 44 -20.92 3.23 9.54
N TYR A 45 -20.11 2.53 10.35
CA TYR A 45 -19.14 1.54 9.86
C TYR A 45 -19.80 0.49 8.94
N GLU A 46 -20.97 -0.03 9.31
CA GLU A 46 -21.71 -1.03 8.54
C GLU A 46 -22.16 -0.51 7.17
N ILE A 47 -22.66 0.74 7.13
CA ILE A 47 -23.07 1.37 5.86
C ILE A 47 -21.85 1.55 4.95
N PHE A 48 -20.71 1.98 5.49
CA PHE A 48 -19.49 2.10 4.71
C PHE A 48 -19.03 0.76 4.11
N ILE A 49 -19.02 -0.30 4.92
CA ILE A 49 -18.69 -1.65 4.44
C ILE A 49 -19.63 -2.07 3.31
N ASN A 50 -20.93 -1.84 3.47
CA ASN A 50 -21.93 -2.11 2.43
C ASN A 50 -21.65 -1.31 1.14
N ILE A 51 -21.30 -0.03 1.24
CA ILE A 51 -20.89 0.78 0.08
C ILE A 51 -19.70 0.12 -0.63
N CYS A 52 -18.68 -0.33 0.11
CA CYS A 52 -17.48 -0.93 -0.47
C CYS A 52 -17.76 -2.20 -1.30
N TYR A 53 -18.76 -3.00 -0.94
CA TYR A 53 -19.17 -4.18 -1.73
C TYR A 53 -19.74 -3.86 -3.12
N HIS A 54 -20.02 -2.59 -3.39
CA HIS A 54 -20.54 -2.10 -4.66
C HIS A 54 -19.53 -1.26 -5.44
N LEU A 55 -18.29 -1.15 -4.98
CA LEU A 55 -17.25 -0.38 -5.67
C LEU A 55 -16.35 -1.30 -6.52
N PRO A 56 -15.96 -0.87 -7.75
CA PRO A 56 -14.93 -1.56 -8.51
C PRO A 56 -13.56 -1.39 -7.86
N PRO A 57 -12.57 -2.25 -8.16
CA PRO A 57 -11.30 -2.23 -7.44
C PRO A 57 -10.54 -0.90 -7.57
N LYS A 58 -10.66 -0.22 -8.72
CA LYS A 58 -10.07 1.12 -8.93
C LYS A 58 -10.58 2.11 -7.89
N ASP A 59 -11.87 2.13 -7.62
CA ASP A 59 -12.49 3.08 -6.70
C ASP A 59 -12.14 2.74 -5.25
N LEU A 60 -12.09 1.44 -4.90
CA LEU A 60 -11.57 1.01 -3.59
C LEU A 60 -10.12 1.44 -3.37
N LEU A 61 -9.28 1.33 -4.40
CA LEU A 61 -7.88 1.78 -4.34
C LEU A 61 -7.76 3.29 -4.18
N MET A 62 -8.62 4.08 -4.85
CA MET A 62 -8.68 5.52 -4.64
C MET A 62 -9.18 5.87 -3.25
N LEU A 63 -10.20 5.17 -2.75
CA LEU A 63 -10.77 5.37 -1.42
C LEU A 63 -9.73 5.13 -0.32
N ALA A 64 -8.91 4.08 -0.47
CA ALA A 64 -7.78 3.80 0.42
C ALA A 64 -6.71 4.90 0.41
N CYS A 65 -6.68 5.77 -0.60
CA CYS A 65 -5.76 6.92 -0.67
C CYS A 65 -6.33 8.20 -0.05
N VAL A 66 -7.62 8.26 0.28
CA VAL A 66 -8.27 9.49 0.78
C VAL A 66 -7.83 9.82 2.20
N CYS A 67 -7.90 8.85 3.12
CA CYS A 67 -7.51 9.05 4.51
C CYS A 67 -7.04 7.75 5.17
N LYS A 68 -6.35 7.88 6.31
CA LYS A 68 -5.86 6.73 7.08
C LYS A 68 -6.99 5.81 7.54
N HIS A 69 -8.18 6.35 7.80
CA HIS A 69 -9.33 5.56 8.20
C HIS A 69 -9.78 4.59 7.11
N PHE A 70 -10.04 5.09 5.90
CA PHE A 70 -10.43 4.22 4.79
C PHE A 70 -9.32 3.26 4.38
N LYS A 71 -8.05 3.72 4.43
CA LYS A 71 -6.91 2.83 4.21
C LYS A 71 -6.94 1.63 5.14
N ASN A 72 -7.14 1.85 6.44
CA ASN A 72 -7.14 0.76 7.42
C ASN A 72 -8.38 -0.13 7.30
N MET A 73 -9.55 0.42 6.94
CA MET A 73 -10.74 -0.38 6.67
C MET A 73 -10.61 -1.27 5.44
N LEU A 74 -9.79 -0.86 4.47
CA LEU A 74 -9.50 -1.60 3.25
C LEU A 74 -8.17 -2.37 3.32
N ASP A 75 -7.60 -2.52 4.52
CA ASP A 75 -6.41 -3.32 4.77
C ASP A 75 -6.79 -4.60 5.53
N GLY A 76 -6.74 -5.74 4.83
CA GLY A 76 -7.09 -7.03 5.42
C GLY A 76 -6.17 -7.50 6.55
N SER A 77 -4.98 -6.90 6.72
CA SER A 77 -4.13 -7.18 7.89
C SER A 77 -4.62 -6.47 9.16
N ILE A 78 -5.41 -5.40 9.00
CA ILE A 78 -6.01 -4.65 10.11
C ILE A 78 -7.46 -5.10 10.31
N LEU A 79 -8.21 -5.26 9.22
CA LEU A 79 -9.63 -5.59 9.23
C LEU A 79 -9.94 -6.74 8.26
N PRO A 80 -10.09 -7.99 8.76
CA PRO A 80 -10.24 -9.17 7.92
C PRO A 80 -11.37 -9.14 6.89
N ILE A 81 -12.47 -8.41 7.17
CA ILE A 81 -13.59 -8.24 6.21
C ILE A 81 -13.14 -7.61 4.89
N SER A 82 -12.05 -6.85 4.90
CA SER A 82 -11.49 -6.24 3.71
C SER A 82 -11.13 -7.28 2.65
N TRP A 83 -10.67 -8.47 3.04
CA TRP A 83 -10.38 -9.54 2.07
C TRP A 83 -11.62 -9.90 1.23
N ASP A 84 -12.78 -10.00 1.88
CA ASP A 84 -14.04 -10.33 1.23
C ASP A 84 -14.56 -9.18 0.34
N ILE A 85 -14.36 -7.92 0.78
CA ILE A 85 -14.65 -6.72 -0.03
C ILE A 85 -13.83 -6.75 -1.33
N TRP A 86 -12.51 -6.96 -1.24
CA TRP A 86 -11.63 -6.99 -2.42
C TRP A 86 -11.96 -8.15 -3.35
N LYS A 87 -12.20 -9.34 -2.81
CA LYS A 87 -12.62 -10.51 -3.58
C LYS A 87 -13.93 -10.26 -4.31
N THR A 88 -14.96 -9.80 -3.60
CA THR A 88 -16.27 -9.49 -4.17
C THR A 88 -16.17 -8.42 -5.26
N SER A 89 -15.38 -7.38 -5.02
CA SER A 89 -15.13 -6.32 -6.00
C SER A 89 -14.48 -6.87 -7.28
N ARG A 90 -13.44 -7.71 -7.14
CA ARG A 90 -12.78 -8.38 -8.27
C ARG A 90 -13.76 -9.24 -9.05
N GLU A 91 -14.54 -10.08 -8.38
CA GLU A 91 -15.48 -11.02 -9.00
C GLU A 91 -16.61 -10.31 -9.75
N ARG A 92 -17.10 -9.18 -9.21
CA ARG A 92 -18.21 -8.44 -9.82
C ARG A 92 -17.80 -7.51 -10.96
N PHE A 93 -16.64 -6.87 -10.85
CA PHE A 93 -16.30 -5.72 -11.69
C PHE A 93 -15.11 -5.95 -12.62
N THR A 94 -14.51 -7.15 -12.65
CA THR A 94 -13.36 -7.44 -13.50
C THR A 94 -13.56 -8.73 -14.31
N PRO A 95 -12.88 -8.88 -15.46
CA PRO A 95 -12.89 -10.13 -16.22
C PRO A 95 -12.09 -11.26 -15.53
N PHE A 96 -11.46 -10.99 -14.38
CA PHE A 96 -10.60 -11.93 -13.65
C PHE A 96 -11.31 -12.58 -12.45
N LYS A 97 -12.64 -12.71 -12.53
CA LYS A 97 -13.47 -13.29 -11.48
C LYS A 97 -13.05 -14.71 -11.11
N ASP A 98 -12.68 -15.52 -12.10
CA ASP A 98 -12.37 -16.95 -11.92
C ASP A 98 -10.90 -17.21 -11.56
N MET A 99 -10.09 -16.16 -11.36
CA MET A 99 -8.67 -16.27 -11.07
C MET A 99 -8.39 -15.98 -9.61
N ASP A 100 -7.98 -16.98 -8.82
CA ASP A 100 -7.54 -16.73 -7.45
C ASP A 100 -6.19 -15.97 -7.40
N PRO A 101 -5.95 -15.17 -6.35
CA PRO A 101 -4.64 -14.57 -6.11
C PRO A 101 -3.53 -15.62 -6.11
N PRO A 102 -2.40 -15.39 -6.81
CA PRO A 102 -1.24 -16.25 -6.72
C PRO A 102 -0.74 -16.40 -5.28
N LYS A 103 -0.11 -17.54 -4.96
CA LYS A 103 0.40 -17.82 -3.61
C LYS A 103 1.31 -16.68 -3.12
N GLY A 104 0.99 -16.15 -1.94
CA GLY A 104 1.74 -15.06 -1.30
C GLY A 104 1.26 -13.66 -1.68
N LEU A 105 0.19 -13.54 -2.48
CA LEU A 105 -0.45 -12.28 -2.81
C LEU A 105 -1.83 -12.21 -2.15
N ASN A 106 -2.15 -11.10 -1.50
CA ASN A 106 -3.50 -10.88 -0.98
C ASN A 106 -4.44 -10.29 -2.06
N GLU A 107 -5.75 -10.29 -1.80
CA GLU A 107 -6.78 -9.81 -2.74
C GLU A 107 -6.59 -8.33 -3.13
N MET A 108 -6.12 -7.48 -2.20
CA MET A 108 -5.83 -6.07 -2.49
C MET A 108 -4.65 -5.92 -3.44
N GLU A 109 -3.54 -6.61 -3.16
CA GLU A 109 -2.34 -6.60 -3.99
C GLU A 109 -2.62 -7.17 -5.39
N PHE A 110 -3.41 -8.24 -5.45
CA PHE A 110 -3.85 -8.83 -6.70
C PHE A 110 -4.75 -7.87 -7.48
N SER A 111 -5.76 -7.30 -6.84
CA SER A 111 -6.64 -6.28 -7.42
C SER A 111 -5.84 -5.07 -7.93
N ARG A 112 -4.81 -4.64 -7.20
CA ARG A 112 -3.88 -3.58 -7.60
C ARG A 112 -3.10 -3.95 -8.86
N LEU A 113 -2.55 -5.16 -8.94
CA LEU A 113 -1.82 -5.63 -10.12
C LEU A 113 -2.70 -5.72 -11.36
N LEU A 114 -3.98 -6.05 -11.20
CA LEU A 114 -4.92 -6.16 -12.30
C LEU A 114 -5.42 -4.78 -12.78
N ASN A 115 -5.79 -3.89 -11.86
CA ASN A 115 -6.61 -2.71 -12.18
C ASN A 115 -5.87 -1.40 -12.38
N PHE A 116 -4.59 -1.26 -11.99
CA PHE A 116 -3.92 0.02 -12.22
C PHE A 116 -3.71 0.27 -13.72
N GLU A 117 -4.32 1.32 -14.24
CA GLU A 117 -4.06 1.82 -15.58
C GLU A 117 -2.58 2.17 -15.71
N SER A 118 -1.86 1.28 -16.41
CA SER A 118 -0.94 1.65 -17.48
C SER A 118 0.42 2.21 -17.03
N GLY A 119 1.36 1.30 -16.74
CA GLY A 119 2.74 1.68 -16.45
C GLY A 119 3.58 0.57 -15.81
N CYS A 120 4.88 0.59 -16.06
CA CYS A 120 5.83 -0.14 -15.23
C CYS A 120 5.83 0.47 -13.81
N GLU A 121 5.68 -0.34 -12.77
CA GLU A 121 5.65 0.14 -11.38
C GLU A 121 6.92 0.92 -10.97
N PHE A 122 8.03 0.69 -11.67
CA PHE A 122 9.33 1.28 -11.35
C PHE A 122 9.65 2.53 -12.16
N CYS A 123 9.57 2.45 -13.50
CA CYS A 123 9.93 3.58 -14.36
C CYS A 123 8.72 4.40 -14.81
N LYS A 124 7.50 3.99 -14.47
CA LYS A 124 6.22 4.66 -14.79
C LYS A 124 5.92 4.86 -16.27
N ARG A 125 6.82 4.45 -17.18
CA ARG A 125 6.53 4.40 -18.62
C ARG A 125 5.39 3.46 -18.87
N ASN A 126 4.51 3.87 -19.78
CA ASN A 126 3.31 3.18 -20.20
C ASN A 126 3.45 2.70 -21.66
N ASP A 127 4.31 1.70 -21.86
CA ASP A 127 4.62 1.11 -23.16
C ASP A 127 3.97 -0.28 -23.34
N LYS A 128 3.86 -0.74 -24.58
CA LYS A 128 3.30 -2.08 -24.89
C LYS A 128 4.14 -3.26 -24.36
N ARG A 129 5.29 -3.01 -23.71
CA ARG A 129 6.21 -4.05 -23.20
C ARG A 129 6.06 -4.28 -21.69
N ILE A 130 5.02 -3.73 -21.09
CA ILE A 130 4.69 -3.93 -19.69
C ILE A 130 3.93 -5.23 -19.54
N HIS A 131 4.45 -6.11 -18.68
CA HIS A 131 3.80 -7.37 -18.33
C HIS A 131 3.64 -7.47 -16.82
N ILE A 132 2.62 -8.21 -16.39
CA ILE A 132 2.53 -8.69 -15.01
C ILE A 132 3.41 -9.94 -14.91
N TYR A 133 4.43 -9.88 -14.06
CA TYR A 133 5.28 -11.01 -13.75
C TYR A 133 4.77 -11.66 -12.46
N TRP A 134 3.91 -12.66 -12.61
CA TRP A 134 3.18 -13.31 -11.51
C TRP A 134 4.08 -13.79 -10.37
N VAL A 135 5.19 -14.46 -10.67
CA VAL A 135 6.14 -14.95 -9.65
C VAL A 135 6.78 -13.81 -8.84
N ALA A 136 6.97 -12.66 -9.46
CA ALA A 136 7.56 -11.49 -8.83
C ALA A 136 6.49 -10.53 -8.28
N CYS A 137 5.21 -10.82 -8.50
CA CYS A 137 4.06 -10.02 -8.06
C CYS A 137 4.17 -8.54 -8.47
N VAL A 138 4.66 -8.25 -9.67
CA VAL A 138 4.89 -6.88 -10.15
C VAL A 138 4.49 -6.70 -11.61
N ARG A 139 3.92 -5.53 -11.92
CA ARG A 139 3.76 -5.04 -13.28
C ARG A 139 4.99 -4.22 -13.67
N SER A 140 5.79 -4.71 -14.62
CA SER A 140 7.08 -4.12 -14.96
C SER A 140 7.40 -4.20 -16.44
N CYS A 141 8.25 -3.30 -16.92
CA CYS A 141 9.00 -3.54 -18.16
C CYS A 141 10.14 -4.54 -17.90
N LYS A 142 10.62 -5.21 -18.95
CA LYS A 142 11.68 -6.23 -18.86
C LYS A 142 12.98 -5.66 -18.28
N GLU A 143 13.35 -4.46 -18.66
CA GLU A 143 14.58 -3.80 -18.23
C GLU A 143 14.58 -3.53 -16.73
N CYS A 144 13.46 -3.03 -16.19
CA CYS A 144 13.34 -2.76 -14.75
C CYS A 144 13.34 -4.06 -13.94
N LEU A 145 12.68 -5.12 -14.44
CA LEU A 145 12.68 -6.42 -13.79
C LEU A 145 14.11 -6.99 -13.71
N HIS A 146 14.82 -7.03 -14.84
CA HIS A 146 16.19 -7.54 -14.91
C HIS A 146 17.15 -6.77 -14.00
N LYS A 147 17.07 -5.43 -13.99
CA LYS A 147 17.89 -4.58 -13.13
C LYS A 147 17.68 -4.92 -11.66
N ARG A 148 16.45 -5.19 -11.23
CA ARG A 148 16.11 -5.53 -9.84
C ARG A 148 16.49 -6.96 -9.48
N ALA A 149 16.29 -7.92 -10.38
CA ALA A 149 16.72 -9.30 -10.20
C ALA A 149 18.25 -9.38 -9.96
N LYS A 150 19.05 -8.71 -10.80
CA LYS A 150 20.51 -8.64 -10.63
C LYS A 150 20.93 -8.04 -9.29
N ARG A 151 20.28 -6.96 -8.83
CA ARG A 151 20.56 -6.37 -7.51
C ARG A 151 20.24 -7.31 -6.36
N LYS A 152 19.13 -8.06 -6.41
CA LYS A 152 18.78 -9.04 -5.37
C LYS A 152 19.81 -10.16 -5.31
N ILE A 153 20.19 -10.72 -6.46
CA ILE A 153 21.23 -11.75 -6.56
C ILE A 153 22.56 -11.23 -5.99
N PHE A 154 22.98 -10.03 -6.40
CA PHE A 154 24.21 -9.42 -5.89
C PHE A 154 24.18 -9.26 -4.36
N LYS A 155 23.06 -8.77 -3.79
CA LYS A 155 22.90 -8.66 -2.33
C LYS A 155 22.98 -10.01 -1.63
N LEU A 156 22.33 -11.04 -2.16
CA LEU A 156 22.36 -12.39 -1.58
C LEU A 156 23.78 -12.98 -1.61
N LEU A 157 24.50 -12.81 -2.72
CA LEU A 157 25.89 -13.26 -2.85
C LEU A 157 26.83 -12.52 -1.88
N HIS A 158 26.63 -11.22 -1.65
CA HIS A 158 27.46 -10.43 -0.73
C HIS A 158 27.09 -10.60 0.75
N LEU A 159 25.86 -11.01 1.06
CA LEU A 159 25.48 -11.41 2.43
C LEU A 159 26.02 -12.79 2.77
N ASN A 160 26.10 -13.70 1.79
CA ASN A 160 26.65 -15.05 1.97
C ASN A 160 28.18 -15.10 1.92
N SER A 161 28.87 -14.02 1.54
CA SER A 161 30.34 -13.92 1.57
C SER A 161 30.88 -13.25 2.84
N ARG A 162 30.03 -12.98 3.83
CA ARG A 162 30.39 -12.41 5.13
C ARG A 162 30.27 -13.43 6.28
N TYR A 163 30.21 -14.71 5.95
CA TYR A 163 30.30 -15.84 6.87
C TYR A 163 31.42 -16.76 6.41
#